data_AF-A0AAN7DDW2-F1
#
_entry.id   AF-A0AAN7DDW2-F1
#
_cell.length_a   1.000
_cell.length_b   1.000
_cell.length_c   1.000
_cell.angle_alpha   90.00
_cell.angle_beta   90.00
_cell.angle_gamma   90.00
#
_symmetry.space_group_name_H-M   'P 1'
#
loop_
_entity.id
_entity.type
_entity.pdbx_description
1 polymer ?
#
loop_
_entity_poly.entity_id
_entity_poly.type
_entity_poly.pdbx_seq_one_letter_code
_entity_poly.pdbx_strand_id
1 'polypeptide(L)'
;MSDPIAPHSAPIAAYMSVHEATNLAYVRYFGHIDNATKATFKSLDSRSFQLSYCLPNDTQAHQVSIPFKTPLQKREDIRPVLEAMAKEAEEALGLPSSLTGLPPFMAVAKAIAASTDVYTPPLPQVPLNSFYLPEKKLMWNIGVGLGVVALLACSSDAYLQRQFPPQVLELRNKMGAELLYKIWKGLVVVHLAEGAYTFITCVRRGWYSPVNTIKWTLSSILFGFGSLKQLKKHANDVAGIKSN
;
A
#
# COMPACT_ATOMS: atom_id res chain seq x y z
N MET A 1 25.57 -11.22 8.68
CA MET A 1 24.47 -11.54 7.75
C MET A 1 23.22 -10.84 8.26
N SER A 2 22.42 -10.24 7.37
CA SER A 2 21.15 -9.61 7.74
C SER A 2 20.10 -10.70 8.02
N ASP A 3 19.21 -10.47 8.99
CA ASP A 3 18.15 -11.41 9.33
C ASP A 3 17.13 -11.50 8.18
N PRO A 4 16.81 -12.70 7.66
CA PRO A 4 15.93 -12.85 6.49
C PRO A 4 14.45 -12.57 6.81
N ILE A 5 14.06 -12.48 8.07
CA ILE A 5 12.68 -12.37 8.53
C ILE A 5 12.37 -10.97 9.07
N ALA A 6 13.30 -10.35 9.78
CA ALA A 6 13.11 -9.05 10.43
C ALA A 6 12.57 -7.95 9.49
N PRO A 7 13.00 -7.84 8.21
CA PRO A 7 12.41 -6.87 7.27
C PRO A 7 10.91 -7.08 6.98
N HIS A 8 10.37 -8.26 7.25
CA HIS A 8 8.96 -8.61 7.06
C HIS A 8 8.15 -8.53 8.35
N SER A 9 8.76 -8.12 9.46
CA SER A 9 8.17 -8.15 10.79
C SER A 9 6.94 -7.26 10.93
N ALA A 10 6.98 -6.04 10.42
CA ALA A 10 5.91 -5.05 10.60
C ALA A 10 4.51 -5.51 10.12
N PRO A 11 4.34 -5.95 8.85
CA PRO A 11 3.03 -6.41 8.39
C PRO A 11 2.53 -7.66 9.13
N ILE A 12 3.45 -8.54 9.55
CA ILE A 12 3.10 -9.78 10.25
C ILE A 12 2.70 -9.48 11.70
N ALA A 13 3.45 -8.62 12.39
CA ALA A 13 3.09 -8.16 13.73
C ALA A 13 1.74 -7.44 13.74
N ALA A 14 1.47 -6.62 12.72
CA ALA A 14 0.20 -5.94 12.54
C ALA A 14 -0.96 -6.92 12.33
N TYR A 15 -0.76 -7.94 11.49
CA TYR A 15 -1.71 -9.04 11.29
C TYR A 15 -1.99 -9.79 12.60
N MET A 16 -0.94 -10.29 13.25
CA MET A 16 -1.02 -11.08 14.48
C MET A 16 -1.59 -10.28 15.66
N SER A 17 -1.38 -8.96 15.70
CA SER A 17 -1.94 -8.08 16.74
C SER A 17 -3.46 -8.04 16.81
N VAL A 18 -4.18 -8.46 15.76
CA VAL A 18 -5.65 -8.58 15.80
C VAL A 18 -6.10 -9.87 16.48
N HIS A 19 -5.23 -10.87 16.54
CA HIS A 19 -5.48 -12.15 17.17
C HIS A 19 -5.06 -12.14 18.66
N GLU A 20 -5.74 -11.32 19.47
CA GLU A 20 -5.41 -11.12 20.88
C GLU A 20 -5.44 -12.44 21.69
N ALA A 21 -6.41 -13.32 21.42
CA ALA A 21 -6.51 -14.62 22.08
C ALA A 21 -5.30 -15.52 21.79
N THR A 22 -4.85 -15.60 20.54
CA THR A 22 -3.63 -16.33 20.16
C THR A 22 -2.39 -15.75 20.85
N ASN A 23 -2.26 -14.43 20.82
CA ASN A 23 -1.13 -13.74 21.44
C ASN A 23 -1.10 -14.02 22.95
N LEU A 24 -2.25 -14.07 23.60
CA LEU A 24 -2.38 -14.38 25.01
C LEU A 24 -1.98 -15.84 25.30
N ALA A 25 -2.41 -16.77 24.44
CA ALA A 25 -2.01 -18.17 24.52
C ALA A 25 -0.49 -18.34 24.43
N TYR A 26 0.18 -17.63 23.51
CA TYR A 26 1.65 -17.65 23.43
C TYR A 26 2.32 -17.20 24.72
N VAL A 27 1.88 -16.07 25.28
CA VAL A 27 2.46 -15.49 26.50
C VAL A 27 2.28 -16.43 27.69
N ARG A 28 1.08 -17.02 27.85
CA ARG A 28 0.79 -17.94 28.95
C ARG A 28 1.59 -19.23 28.82
N TYR A 29 1.54 -19.87 27.66
CA TYR A 29 2.13 -21.19 27.45
C TYR A 29 3.65 -21.14 27.28
N PHE A 30 4.16 -20.44 26.25
CA PHE A 30 5.60 -20.41 25.97
C PHE A 30 6.35 -19.33 26.76
N GLY A 31 5.67 -18.27 27.17
CA GLY A 31 6.23 -17.24 28.05
C GLY A 31 6.17 -17.61 29.53
N HIS A 32 5.44 -18.66 29.90
CA HIS A 32 5.21 -19.09 31.28
C HIS A 32 4.62 -17.99 32.20
N ILE A 33 3.74 -17.15 31.65
CA ILE A 33 3.09 -16.05 32.36
C ILE A 33 1.57 -16.29 32.39
N ASP A 34 1.13 -17.19 33.26
CA ASP A 34 -0.26 -17.68 33.31
C ASP A 34 -1.29 -16.59 33.59
N ASN A 35 -0.92 -15.59 34.40
CA ASN A 35 -1.82 -14.51 34.82
C ASN A 35 -1.90 -13.35 33.82
N ALA A 36 -1.24 -13.41 32.66
CA ALA A 36 -1.39 -12.39 31.63
C ALA A 36 -2.87 -12.21 31.25
N THR A 37 -3.31 -10.98 31.04
CA THR A 37 -4.72 -10.65 30.72
C THR A 37 -4.91 -10.18 29.28
N LYS A 38 -3.87 -9.58 28.70
CA LYS A 38 -3.84 -9.09 27.31
C LYS A 38 -2.46 -9.28 26.72
N ALA A 39 -2.39 -9.47 25.41
CA ALA A 39 -1.13 -9.59 24.68
C ALA A 39 -1.22 -9.02 23.27
N THR A 40 -0.11 -8.45 22.78
CA THR A 40 -0.02 -7.85 21.45
C THR A 40 1.31 -8.22 20.80
N PHE A 41 1.26 -8.75 19.59
CA PHE A 41 2.44 -9.09 18.80
C PHE A 41 3.18 -7.83 18.34
N LYS A 42 4.48 -7.72 18.63
CA LYS A 42 5.27 -6.51 18.34
C LYS A 42 6.21 -6.67 17.17
N SER A 43 6.98 -7.73 17.15
CA SER A 43 7.98 -7.98 16.11
C SER A 43 8.38 -9.44 16.05
N LEU A 44 9.05 -9.84 14.98
CA LEU A 44 9.74 -11.12 14.88
C LEU A 44 11.02 -11.00 14.07
N ASP A 45 11.94 -11.92 14.32
CA ASP A 45 13.15 -12.16 13.53
C ASP A 45 13.24 -13.65 13.17
N SER A 46 14.36 -14.12 12.63
CA SER A 46 14.52 -15.54 12.28
C SER A 46 14.53 -16.48 13.49
N ARG A 47 14.74 -15.98 14.71
CA ARG A 47 14.98 -16.80 15.91
C ARG A 47 13.87 -16.71 16.94
N SER A 48 13.15 -15.60 16.99
CA SER A 48 12.15 -15.35 18.01
C SER A 48 11.11 -14.33 17.55
N PHE A 49 10.02 -14.25 18.32
CA PHE A 49 9.05 -13.18 18.21
C PHE A 49 8.78 -12.53 19.56
N GLN A 50 8.48 -11.23 19.53
CA GLN A 50 8.29 -10.40 20.70
C GLN A 50 6.81 -10.04 20.85
N LEU A 51 6.31 -10.20 22.07
CA LEU A 51 4.97 -9.85 22.48
C LEU A 51 5.04 -8.84 23.63
N SER A 52 4.14 -7.87 23.64
CA SER A 52 3.88 -7.10 24.84
C SER A 52 2.66 -7.66 25.56
N TYR A 53 2.68 -7.73 26.89
CA TYR A 53 1.56 -8.25 27.69
C TYR A 53 1.24 -7.38 28.90
N CYS A 54 0.02 -7.51 29.42
CA CYS A 54 -0.42 -6.84 30.64
C CYS A 54 -0.74 -7.86 31.73
N LEU A 55 -0.34 -7.56 32.97
CA LEU A 55 -0.71 -8.31 34.16
C LEU A 55 -1.99 -7.72 34.79
N PRO A 56 -2.70 -8.47 35.64
CA PRO A 56 -3.85 -7.94 36.37
C PRO A 56 -3.40 -6.76 37.24
N ASN A 57 -4.16 -5.67 37.22
CA ASN A 57 -3.90 -4.44 37.99
C ASN A 57 -2.62 -3.69 37.63
N ASP A 58 -1.97 -4.05 36.53
CA ASP A 58 -0.80 -3.33 36.03
C ASP A 58 -1.20 -2.32 34.95
N THR A 59 -0.68 -1.10 35.05
CA THR A 59 -0.83 -0.07 34.03
C THR A 59 0.30 -0.08 33.00
N GLN A 60 1.37 -0.85 33.24
CA GLN A 60 2.51 -0.97 32.35
C GLN A 60 2.44 -2.25 31.50
N ALA A 61 2.88 -2.13 30.24
CA ALA A 61 3.01 -3.25 29.34
C ALA A 61 4.41 -3.86 29.49
N HIS A 62 4.45 -5.15 29.80
CA HIS A 62 5.67 -5.95 29.87
C HIS A 62 6.00 -6.51 28.48
N GLN A 63 7.21 -7.03 28.31
CA GLN A 63 7.63 -7.68 27.07
C GLN A 63 8.15 -9.09 27.33
N VAL A 64 7.85 -10.00 26.40
CA VAL A 64 8.40 -11.36 26.37
C VAL A 64 8.86 -11.67 24.96
N SER A 65 10.01 -12.35 24.86
CA SER A 65 10.54 -12.87 23.60
C SER A 65 10.45 -14.38 23.61
N ILE A 66 9.77 -14.94 22.61
CA ILE A 66 9.49 -16.36 22.50
C ILE A 66 10.32 -16.93 21.34
N PRO A 67 11.26 -17.85 21.58
CA PRO A 67 12.09 -18.41 20.54
C PRO A 67 11.31 -19.41 19.67
N PHE A 68 11.62 -19.46 18.39
CA PHE A 68 11.18 -20.54 17.51
C PHE A 68 11.98 -21.81 17.82
N LYS A 69 11.32 -22.98 17.75
CA LYS A 69 11.99 -24.29 17.87
C LYS A 69 13.08 -24.47 16.82
N THR A 70 12.89 -23.91 15.63
CA THR A 70 13.86 -23.92 14.54
C THR A 70 13.92 -22.53 13.91
N PRO A 71 15.12 -21.95 13.71
CA PRO A 71 15.24 -20.65 13.09
C PRO A 71 14.63 -20.62 11.69
N LEU A 72 13.76 -19.65 11.45
CA LEU A 72 13.07 -19.44 10.19
C LEU A 72 14.06 -18.99 9.11
N GLN A 73 13.98 -19.61 7.94
CA GLN A 73 14.90 -19.32 6.83
C GLN A 73 14.25 -18.42 5.78
N LYS A 74 12.92 -18.52 5.60
CA LYS A 74 12.18 -17.77 4.60
C LYS A 74 10.87 -17.23 5.17
N ARG A 75 10.36 -16.16 4.55
CA ARG A 75 9.10 -15.51 4.94
C ARG A 75 7.90 -16.47 4.90
N GLU A 76 7.89 -17.38 3.93
CA GLU A 76 6.82 -18.36 3.71
C GLU A 76 6.65 -19.30 4.92
N ASP A 77 7.73 -19.54 5.68
CA ASP A 77 7.74 -20.44 6.82
C ASP A 77 7.07 -19.81 8.06
N ILE A 78 6.95 -18.47 8.11
CA ILE A 78 6.47 -17.75 9.30
C ILE A 78 5.04 -18.18 9.66
N ARG A 79 4.15 -18.18 8.67
CA ARG A 79 2.73 -18.48 8.88
C ARG A 79 2.50 -19.90 9.41
N PRO A 80 2.97 -20.98 8.75
CA PRO A 80 2.73 -22.33 9.24
C PRO A 80 3.37 -22.57 10.61
N VAL A 81 4.52 -21.96 10.90
CA VAL A 81 5.17 -22.10 12.22
C VAL A 81 4.35 -21.40 13.32
N LEU A 82 3.88 -20.17 13.09
CA LEU A 82 3.01 -19.49 14.05
C LEU A 82 1.69 -20.25 14.22
N GLU A 83 1.04 -20.73 13.15
CA GLU A 83 -0.18 -21.52 13.26
C GLU A 83 0.03 -22.81 14.07
N ALA A 84 1.16 -23.51 13.88
CA ALA A 84 1.50 -24.71 14.64
C ALA A 84 1.77 -24.39 16.12
N MET A 85 2.52 -23.33 16.41
CA MET A 85 2.77 -22.90 17.79
C MET A 85 1.49 -22.44 18.49
N ALA A 86 0.59 -21.75 17.77
CA ALA A 86 -0.69 -21.34 18.30
C ALA A 86 -1.54 -22.55 18.70
N LYS A 87 -1.64 -23.53 17.80
CA LYS A 87 -2.34 -24.78 18.04
C LYS A 87 -1.80 -25.50 19.28
N GLU A 88 -0.47 -25.62 19.40
CA GLU A 88 0.19 -26.23 20.57
C GLU A 88 -0.17 -25.50 21.88
N ALA A 89 -0.12 -24.17 21.88
CA ALA A 89 -0.46 -23.37 23.06
C ALA A 89 -1.95 -23.45 23.41
N GLU A 90 -2.83 -23.40 22.41
CA GLU A 90 -4.28 -23.49 22.59
C GLU A 90 -4.70 -24.85 23.12
N GLU A 91 -4.15 -25.94 22.57
CA GLU A 91 -4.40 -27.31 23.04
C GLU A 91 -3.93 -27.51 24.49
N ALA A 92 -2.73 -27.01 24.83
CA ALA A 92 -2.21 -27.09 26.19
C ALA A 92 -3.02 -26.29 27.22
N LEU A 93 -3.64 -25.18 26.80
CA LEU A 93 -4.47 -24.33 27.65
C LEU A 93 -5.97 -24.67 27.60
N GLY A 94 -6.37 -25.66 26.78
CA GLY A 94 -7.78 -26.02 26.58
C GLY A 94 -8.61 -24.94 25.88
N LEU A 95 -7.98 -24.12 25.04
CA LEU A 95 -8.61 -23.03 24.30
C LEU A 95 -9.03 -23.48 22.89
N PRO A 96 -10.10 -22.89 22.32
CA PRO A 96 -10.49 -23.15 20.94
C PRO A 96 -9.47 -22.56 19.96
N SER A 97 -9.36 -23.17 18.78
CA SER A 97 -8.42 -22.69 17.76
C SER A 97 -8.82 -21.31 17.22
N SER A 98 -7.91 -20.34 17.30
CA SER A 98 -8.20 -18.94 16.95
C SER A 98 -7.55 -18.44 15.65
N LEU A 99 -6.71 -19.25 15.02
CA LEU A 99 -6.08 -18.98 13.72
C LEU A 99 -6.64 -19.83 12.56
N THR A 100 -7.58 -20.73 12.83
CA THR A 100 -8.19 -21.58 11.80
C THR A 100 -9.29 -20.83 11.03
N GLY A 101 -9.14 -20.75 9.70
CA GLY A 101 -10.13 -20.14 8.80
C GLY A 101 -9.58 -19.00 7.94
N LEU A 102 -10.48 -18.29 7.26
CA LEU A 102 -10.10 -17.11 6.49
C LEU A 102 -9.67 -15.98 7.44
N PRO A 103 -8.59 -15.24 7.11
CA PRO A 103 -8.12 -14.14 7.94
C PRO A 103 -9.22 -13.08 8.11
N PRO A 104 -9.43 -12.54 9.33
CA PRO A 104 -10.41 -11.49 9.54
C PRO A 104 -10.02 -10.24 8.73
N PHE A 105 -11.01 -9.58 8.13
CA PHE A 105 -10.81 -8.40 7.26
C PHE A 105 -9.96 -7.32 7.94
N MET A 106 -10.16 -7.10 9.25
CA MET A 106 -9.40 -6.12 10.03
C MET A 106 -7.91 -6.47 10.14
N ALA A 107 -7.55 -7.76 10.23
CA ALA A 107 -6.16 -8.18 10.25
C ALA A 107 -5.47 -7.95 8.90
N VAL A 108 -6.19 -8.22 7.80
CA VAL A 108 -5.72 -7.94 6.43
C VAL A 108 -5.51 -6.44 6.22
N ALA A 109 -6.49 -5.62 6.60
CA ALA A 109 -6.41 -4.16 6.47
C ALA A 109 -5.25 -3.59 7.31
N LYS A 110 -5.07 -4.07 8.54
CA LYS A 110 -3.97 -3.63 9.42
C LYS A 110 -2.60 -4.06 8.90
N ALA A 111 -2.50 -5.26 8.33
CA ALA A 111 -1.27 -5.75 7.68
C ALA A 111 -0.90 -4.91 6.45
N ILE A 112 -1.87 -4.57 5.59
CA ILE A 112 -1.67 -3.69 4.44
C ILE A 112 -1.24 -2.28 4.88
N ALA A 113 -1.83 -1.75 5.95
CA ALA A 113 -1.43 -0.46 6.50
C ALA A 113 0.00 -0.48 7.07
N ALA A 114 0.43 -1.60 7.64
CA ALA A 114 1.77 -1.79 8.21
C ALA A 114 2.83 -2.27 7.20
N SER A 115 2.43 -2.63 5.97
CA SER A 115 3.37 -3.04 4.93
C SER A 115 4.14 -1.89 4.27
N THR A 116 4.05 -0.66 4.80
CA THR A 116 4.72 0.52 4.23
C THR A 116 6.25 0.43 4.20
N ASP A 117 6.85 -0.56 4.87
CA ASP A 117 8.31 -0.76 4.96
C ASP A 117 8.77 -2.18 4.56
N VAL A 118 8.05 -2.89 3.67
CA VAL A 118 8.55 -4.17 3.13
C VAL A 118 9.62 -3.90 2.05
N TYR A 119 10.81 -3.52 2.47
CA TYR A 119 11.99 -3.45 1.60
C TYR A 119 13.20 -4.12 2.25
N THR A 120 13.75 -5.10 1.54
CA THR A 120 14.96 -5.83 1.89
C THR A 120 16.19 -4.93 1.59
N PRO A 121 17.16 -4.80 2.50
CA PRO A 121 18.31 -3.90 2.34
C PRO A 121 19.11 -4.15 1.04
N PRO A 122 19.89 -3.17 0.53
CA PRO A 122 20.39 -1.97 1.24
C PRO A 122 19.36 -0.84 1.31
N LEU A 123 19.27 -0.16 2.47
CA LEU A 123 18.37 0.99 2.72
C LEU A 123 18.17 1.85 1.45
N PRO A 124 16.92 2.02 0.99
CA PRO A 124 16.68 2.71 -0.27
C PRO A 124 17.19 4.15 -0.14
N GLN A 125 17.82 4.66 -1.21
CA GLN A 125 18.40 6.01 -1.21
C GLN A 125 17.33 7.11 -1.03
N VAL A 126 16.06 6.75 -1.25
CA VAL A 126 14.90 7.61 -1.09
C VAL A 126 13.81 6.91 -0.28
N PRO A 127 12.95 7.64 0.45
CA PRO A 127 11.87 7.02 1.24
C PRO A 127 10.85 6.30 0.35
N LEU A 128 10.48 5.06 0.70
CA LEU A 128 9.51 4.22 -0.03
C LEU A 128 8.15 4.91 -0.22
N ASN A 129 7.69 5.61 0.82
CA ASN A 129 6.41 6.31 0.82
C ASN A 129 6.56 7.77 0.36
N SER A 130 7.12 7.98 -0.84
CA SER A 130 7.23 9.32 -1.45
C SER A 130 6.31 9.48 -2.67
N PHE A 131 5.90 10.72 -2.91
CA PHE A 131 5.14 11.12 -4.10
C PHE A 131 5.93 12.18 -4.86
N TYR A 132 6.19 11.94 -6.14
CA TYR A 132 6.88 12.89 -7.01
C TYR A 132 5.86 13.53 -7.95
N LEU A 133 5.76 14.85 -7.88
CA LEU A 133 4.89 15.61 -8.77
C LEU A 133 5.47 15.63 -10.19
N PRO A 134 4.63 15.57 -11.24
CA PRO A 134 5.08 15.82 -12.60
C PRO A 134 5.71 17.20 -12.76
N GLU A 135 6.52 17.37 -13.80
CA GLU A 135 7.12 18.67 -14.10
C GLU A 135 6.04 19.72 -14.39
N LYS A 136 6.17 20.92 -13.80
CA LYS A 136 5.16 22.00 -13.90
C LYS A 136 4.78 22.34 -15.35
N LYS A 137 5.77 22.36 -16.26
CA LYS A 137 5.54 22.63 -17.69
C LYS A 137 4.67 21.56 -18.33
N LEU A 138 4.90 20.28 -18.01
CA LEU A 138 4.10 19.18 -18.51
C LEU A 138 2.66 19.24 -17.98
N MET A 139 2.50 19.51 -16.68
CA MET A 139 1.17 19.67 -16.07
C MET A 139 0.37 20.78 -16.75
N TRP A 140 1.00 21.93 -17.01
CA TRP A 140 0.37 23.04 -17.72
C TRP A 140 -0.02 22.67 -19.15
N ASN A 141 0.88 22.03 -19.91
CA ASN A 141 0.59 21.61 -21.27
C ASN A 141 -0.57 20.61 -21.34
N ILE A 142 -0.60 19.63 -20.44
CA ILE A 142 -1.69 18.65 -20.37
C ILE A 142 -2.99 19.32 -19.96
N GLY A 143 -2.98 20.15 -18.91
CA GLY A 143 -4.16 20.85 -18.42
C GLY A 143 -4.78 21.77 -19.47
N VAL A 144 -3.97 22.58 -20.14
CA VAL A 144 -4.43 23.46 -21.23
C VAL A 144 -4.88 22.63 -22.44
N GLY A 145 -4.10 21.64 -22.85
CA GLY A 145 -4.42 20.79 -24.00
C GLY A 145 -5.73 20.04 -23.84
N LEU A 146 -5.91 19.34 -22.71
CA LEU A 146 -7.16 18.65 -22.37
C LEU A 146 -8.32 19.63 -22.22
N GLY A 147 -8.09 20.78 -21.58
CA GLY A 147 -9.11 21.82 -21.43
C GLY A 147 -9.62 22.36 -22.76
N VAL A 148 -8.71 22.65 -23.70
CA VAL A 148 -9.08 23.11 -25.05
C VAL A 148 -9.81 22.01 -25.82
N VAL A 149 -9.31 20.77 -25.80
CA VAL A 149 -9.99 19.66 -26.49
C VAL A 149 -11.38 19.42 -25.89
N ALA A 150 -11.53 19.43 -24.57
CA ALA A 150 -12.81 19.28 -23.89
C ALA A 150 -13.78 20.42 -24.23
N LEU A 151 -13.30 21.67 -24.23
CA LEU A 151 -14.08 22.84 -24.61
C LEU A 151 -14.62 22.69 -26.05
N LEU A 152 -13.74 22.39 -27.01
CA LEU A 152 -14.13 22.25 -28.41
C LEU A 152 -15.00 21.01 -28.65
N ALA A 153 -14.81 19.93 -27.91
CA ALA A 153 -15.57 18.69 -28.06
C ALA A 153 -16.97 18.77 -27.43
N CYS A 154 -17.09 19.39 -26.26
CA CYS A 154 -18.26 19.28 -25.40
C CYS A 154 -19.14 20.53 -25.36
N SER A 155 -18.66 21.68 -25.81
CA SER A 155 -19.48 22.90 -25.86
C SER A 155 -20.44 22.94 -27.05
N SER A 156 -21.58 23.60 -26.86
CA SER A 156 -22.52 23.89 -27.95
C SER A 156 -22.03 25.06 -28.81
N ASP A 157 -22.47 25.08 -30.07
CA ASP A 157 -22.16 26.15 -31.03
C ASP A 157 -22.56 27.52 -30.48
N ALA A 158 -23.77 27.63 -29.91
CA ALA A 158 -24.28 28.86 -29.32
C ALA A 158 -23.39 29.36 -28.16
N TYR A 159 -22.86 28.45 -27.33
CA TYR A 159 -21.94 28.83 -26.26
C TYR A 159 -20.61 29.33 -26.83
N LEU A 160 -20.04 28.63 -27.82
CA LEU A 160 -18.78 29.02 -28.44
C LEU A 160 -18.88 30.37 -29.15
N GLN A 161 -19.96 30.61 -29.90
CA GLN A 161 -20.21 31.89 -30.56
C GLN A 161 -20.35 33.06 -29.58
N ARG A 162 -20.98 32.81 -28.42
CA ARG A 162 -21.22 33.85 -27.41
C ARG A 162 -19.96 34.22 -26.63
N GLN A 163 -19.13 33.23 -26.30
CA GLN A 163 -18.03 33.41 -25.34
C GLN A 163 -16.66 33.56 -26.00
N PHE A 164 -16.51 33.14 -27.26
CA PHE A 164 -15.22 33.10 -27.93
C PHE A 164 -15.26 33.78 -29.30
N PRO A 165 -14.11 34.24 -29.82
CA PRO A 165 -14.02 34.78 -31.17
C PRO A 165 -14.49 33.77 -32.24
N PRO A 166 -15.06 34.23 -33.37
CA PRO A 166 -15.59 33.35 -34.43
C PRO A 166 -14.60 32.29 -34.95
N GLN A 167 -13.31 32.61 -34.90
CA GLN A 167 -12.22 31.72 -35.32
C GLN A 167 -12.19 30.41 -34.53
N VAL A 168 -12.65 30.40 -33.27
CA VAL A 168 -12.70 29.19 -32.43
C VAL A 168 -13.75 28.20 -32.96
N LEU A 169 -14.93 28.70 -33.32
CA LEU A 169 -15.97 27.88 -33.93
C LEU A 169 -15.55 27.42 -35.33
N GLU A 170 -14.93 28.30 -36.13
CA GLU A 170 -14.41 27.94 -37.45
C GLU A 170 -13.36 26.81 -37.36
N LEU A 171 -12.44 26.90 -36.39
CA LEU A 171 -11.46 25.85 -36.11
C LEU A 171 -12.14 24.53 -35.74
N ARG A 172 -13.12 24.56 -34.83
CA ARG A 172 -13.90 23.36 -34.44
C ARG A 172 -14.59 22.73 -35.65
N ASN A 173 -15.22 23.55 -36.48
CA ASN A 173 -15.95 23.08 -37.67
C ASN A 173 -14.99 22.50 -38.70
N LYS A 174 -13.81 23.10 -38.89
CA LYS A 174 -12.75 22.58 -39.76
C LYS A 174 -12.20 21.23 -39.30
N MET A 175 -12.07 21.04 -37.99
CA MET A 175 -11.61 19.78 -37.40
C MET A 175 -12.71 18.70 -37.33
N GLY A 176 -13.98 19.13 -37.25
CA GLY A 176 -15.14 18.26 -37.08
C GLY A 176 -15.45 17.98 -35.61
N ALA A 177 -16.65 18.37 -35.16
CA ALA A 177 -17.09 18.20 -33.78
C ALA A 177 -17.13 16.72 -33.35
N GLU A 178 -17.54 15.82 -34.25
CA GLU A 178 -17.60 14.38 -33.96
C GLU A 178 -16.21 13.78 -33.73
N LEU A 179 -15.22 14.16 -34.56
CA LEU A 179 -13.85 13.71 -34.42
C LEU A 179 -13.26 14.22 -33.10
N LEU A 180 -13.44 15.50 -32.78
CA LEU A 180 -13.04 16.10 -31.51
C LEU A 180 -13.62 15.37 -30.31
N TYR A 181 -14.89 15.00 -30.35
CA TYR A 181 -15.55 14.27 -29.28
C TYR A 181 -15.02 12.84 -29.14
N LYS A 182 -14.72 12.15 -30.25
CA LYS A 182 -14.05 10.84 -30.25
C LYS A 182 -12.65 10.94 -29.63
N ILE A 183 -11.87 11.97 -29.98
CA ILE A 183 -10.55 12.24 -29.40
C ILE A 183 -10.67 12.48 -27.90
N TRP A 184 -11.57 13.37 -27.46
CA TRP A 184 -11.82 13.67 -26.06
C TRP A 184 -12.16 12.40 -25.26
N LYS A 185 -13.11 11.58 -25.74
CA LYS A 185 -13.44 10.30 -25.09
C LYS A 185 -12.24 9.38 -25.00
N GLY A 186 -11.47 9.25 -26.09
CA GLY A 186 -10.27 8.44 -26.12
C GLY A 186 -9.27 8.87 -25.04
N LEU A 187 -9.03 10.18 -24.91
CA LEU A 187 -8.15 10.75 -23.88
C LEU A 187 -8.65 10.45 -22.47
N VAL A 188 -9.95 10.60 -22.21
CA VAL A 188 -10.55 10.26 -20.90
C VAL A 188 -10.35 8.78 -20.57
N VAL A 189 -10.61 7.88 -21.53
CA VAL A 189 -10.43 6.43 -21.33
C VAL A 189 -8.97 6.09 -21.05
N VAL A 190 -8.03 6.67 -21.79
CA VAL A 190 -6.59 6.46 -21.57
C VAL A 190 -6.18 6.91 -20.17
N HIS A 191 -6.56 8.13 -19.76
CA HIS A 191 -6.23 8.65 -18.44
C HIS A 191 -6.83 7.81 -17.29
N LEU A 192 -8.05 7.31 -17.45
CA LEU A 192 -8.65 6.39 -16.47
C LEU A 192 -7.89 5.05 -16.41
N ALA A 193 -7.49 4.50 -17.56
CA ALA A 193 -6.70 3.29 -17.62
C ALA A 193 -5.32 3.46 -16.97
N GLU A 194 -4.66 4.60 -17.20
CA GLU A 194 -3.41 4.97 -16.53
C GLU A 194 -3.59 5.12 -15.01
N GLY A 195 -4.68 5.73 -14.56
CA GLY A 195 -5.06 5.79 -13.15
C GLY A 195 -5.22 4.41 -12.51
N ALA A 196 -5.97 3.52 -13.16
CA ALA A 196 -6.16 2.14 -12.69
C ALA A 196 -4.84 1.37 -12.65
N TYR A 197 -4.02 1.49 -13.68
CA TYR A 197 -2.68 0.88 -13.71
C TYR A 197 -1.79 1.38 -12.57
N THR A 198 -1.79 2.69 -12.29
CA THR A 198 -1.07 3.28 -11.16
C THR A 198 -1.56 2.74 -9.84
N PHE A 199 -2.88 2.68 -9.61
CA PHE A 199 -3.45 2.13 -8.39
C PHE A 199 -3.01 0.68 -8.15
N ILE A 200 -3.15 -0.18 -9.17
CA ILE A 200 -2.73 -1.59 -9.11
C ILE A 200 -1.23 -1.67 -8.81
N THR A 201 -0.42 -0.83 -9.46
CA THR A 201 1.04 -0.80 -9.25
C THR A 201 1.39 -0.40 -7.81
N CYS A 202 0.75 0.64 -7.25
CA CYS A 202 0.96 1.07 -5.88
C CYS A 202 0.59 -0.02 -4.88
N VAL A 203 -0.57 -0.66 -5.07
CA VAL A 203 -1.04 -1.78 -4.22
C VAL A 203 -0.08 -2.97 -4.31
N ARG A 204 0.34 -3.36 -5.52
CA ARG A 204 1.25 -4.50 -5.72
C ARG A 204 2.65 -4.25 -5.13
N ARG A 205 3.13 -3.01 -5.15
CA ARG A 205 4.42 -2.65 -4.54
C ARG A 205 4.37 -2.64 -3.01
N GLY A 206 3.25 -2.24 -2.43
CA GLY A 206 3.09 -2.13 -0.97
C GLY A 206 3.89 -0.99 -0.31
N TRP A 207 4.65 -0.20 -1.08
CA TRP A 207 5.52 0.87 -0.57
C TRP A 207 4.78 2.12 -0.10
N TYR A 208 3.59 2.36 -0.64
CA TYR A 208 2.90 3.64 -0.49
C TYR A 208 1.78 3.52 0.54
N SER A 209 1.70 4.52 1.41
CA SER A 209 0.53 4.73 2.27
C SER A 209 -0.75 4.94 1.44
N PRO A 210 -1.95 4.76 2.03
CA PRO A 210 -3.22 5.05 1.33
C PRO A 210 -3.26 6.47 0.75
N VAL A 211 -2.74 7.46 1.49
CA VAL A 211 -2.69 8.86 1.04
C VAL A 211 -1.84 9.02 -0.21
N ASN A 212 -0.63 8.44 -0.24
CA ASN A 212 0.23 8.55 -1.42
C ASN A 212 -0.27 7.69 -2.58
N THR A 213 -0.93 6.56 -2.31
CA THR A 213 -1.62 5.77 -3.33
C THR A 213 -2.71 6.60 -4.03
N ILE A 214 -3.51 7.34 -3.27
CA ILE A 214 -4.51 8.27 -3.81
C ILE A 214 -3.83 9.38 -4.62
N LYS A 215 -2.77 10.01 -4.10
CA LYS A 215 -2.04 11.07 -4.82
C LYS A 215 -1.48 10.58 -6.16
N TRP A 216 -0.83 9.42 -6.18
CA TRP A 216 -0.31 8.79 -7.41
C TRP A 216 -1.43 8.51 -8.42
N THR A 217 -2.52 7.92 -7.95
CA THR A 217 -3.68 7.57 -8.78
C THR A 217 -4.33 8.81 -9.39
N LEU A 218 -4.67 9.81 -8.57
CA LEU A 218 -5.27 11.07 -9.05
C LEU A 218 -4.32 11.83 -9.96
N SER A 219 -3.03 11.87 -9.64
CA SER A 219 -2.02 12.49 -10.50
C SER A 219 -1.94 11.79 -11.86
N SER A 220 -2.09 10.47 -11.93
CA SER A 220 -2.12 9.73 -13.20
C SER A 220 -3.40 9.98 -13.98
N ILE A 221 -4.55 10.09 -13.31
CA ILE A 221 -5.81 10.47 -13.98
C ILE A 221 -5.72 11.89 -14.56
N LEU A 222 -5.07 12.84 -13.86
CA LEU A 222 -5.00 14.23 -14.31
C LEU A 222 -3.89 14.49 -15.33
N PHE A 223 -2.74 13.86 -15.16
CA PHE A 223 -1.51 14.17 -15.92
C PHE A 223 -0.97 12.98 -16.72
N GLY A 224 -1.69 11.87 -16.74
CA GLY A 224 -1.42 10.68 -17.53
C GLY A 224 0.01 10.16 -17.41
N PHE A 225 0.62 9.88 -18.56
CA PHE A 225 2.01 9.43 -18.68
C PHE A 225 3.03 10.29 -17.91
N GLY A 226 2.75 11.58 -17.70
CA GLY A 226 3.60 12.47 -16.92
C GLY A 226 3.74 12.02 -15.47
N SER A 227 2.65 11.55 -14.86
CA SER A 227 2.66 10.97 -13.51
C SER A 227 3.28 9.58 -13.51
N LEU A 228 2.98 8.74 -14.51
CA LEU A 228 3.58 7.42 -14.65
C LEU A 228 5.11 7.47 -14.76
N LYS A 229 5.65 8.45 -15.48
CA LYS A 229 7.10 8.68 -15.56
C LYS A 229 7.70 8.93 -14.18
N GLN A 230 7.02 9.73 -13.35
CA GLN A 230 7.46 10.01 -11.98
C GLN A 230 7.32 8.77 -11.07
N LEU A 231 6.26 7.98 -11.23
CA LEU A 231 6.05 6.73 -10.48
C LEU A 231 7.13 5.69 -10.81
N LYS A 232 7.54 5.63 -12.08
CA LYS A 232 8.66 4.81 -12.55
C LYS A 232 9.99 5.35 -12.03
N LYS A 233 10.21 6.66 -12.09
CA LYS A 233 11.42 7.31 -11.56
C LYS A 233 11.59 6.99 -10.07
N HIS A 234 10.55 7.18 -9.27
CA HIS A 234 10.57 6.81 -7.85
C HIS A 234 10.96 5.34 -7.64
N ALA A 235 10.47 4.42 -8.47
CA ALA A 235 10.86 3.02 -8.38
C ALA A 235 12.33 2.76 -8.69
N ASN A 236 12.87 3.45 -9.69
CA ASN A 236 14.29 3.40 -10.00
C ASN A 236 15.13 3.97 -8.85
N ASP A 237 14.72 5.10 -8.29
CA ASP A 237 15.41 5.76 -7.18
C ASP A 237 15.41 4.88 -5.91
N VAL A 238 14.29 4.20 -5.61
CA VAL A 238 14.21 3.18 -4.55
C VAL A 238 15.17 2.01 -4.82
N ALA A 239 15.24 1.54 -6.07
CA ALA A 239 16.12 0.45 -6.47
C ALA A 239 17.60 0.86 -6.64
N GLY A 240 17.94 2.14 -6.46
CA GLY A 240 19.30 2.66 -6.71
C GLY A 240 19.73 2.61 -8.18
N ILE A 241 18.79 2.48 -9.12
CA ILE A 241 19.06 2.46 -10.56
C ILE A 241 19.21 3.90 -11.03
N LYS A 242 20.43 4.30 -11.40
CA LYS A 242 20.65 5.60 -12.03
C LYS A 242 19.84 5.69 -13.32
N SER A 243 18.94 6.66 -13.38
CA SER A 243 18.21 6.99 -14.60
C SER A 243 19.18 7.69 -15.53
N ASN A 244 19.67 7.00 -16.57
CA ASN A 244 20.37 7.63 -17.69
C ASN A 244 19.41 8.48 -18.52
#